data_AF-A0A1G9B8U6-F1
#
_entry.id   AF-A0A1G9B8U6-F1
#
_cell.length_a   1.000
_cell.length_b   1.000
_cell.length_c   1.000
_cell.angle_alpha   90.00
_cell.angle_beta   90.00
_cell.angle_gamma   90.00
#
_symmetry.space_group_name_H-M   'P 1'
#
loop_
_entity.id
_entity.type
_entity.pdbx_description
1 polymer ?
#
loop_
_entity_poly.entity_id
_entity_poly.type
_entity_poly.pdbx_seq_one_letter_code
_entity_poly.pdbx_strand_id
1 'polypeptide(L)'
;MAQEVCEFTRPSYKFRMQRVWEDSIKASLVSIVKQIPYVVPLWRQVQLIISPASNDASDTKLSTIVKKDVMPVEENLDLQPGEFVQVRSLEEILSTLDENGKYKGLLFMPEMEEFCGKKYRVFKKVRSITLEFNGEVRILRSPTVFLEGVYCDGKRHHACDRSCLLFWREAWLKRVEP
;
A
#
# COMPACT_ATOMS: atom_id res chain seq x y z
N MET A 1 23.58 25.39 -16.69
CA MET A 1 23.40 24.19 -15.84
C MET A 1 21.95 23.77 -16.01
N ALA A 2 21.66 23.00 -17.07
CA ALA A 2 20.31 22.70 -17.50
C ALA A 2 19.67 21.71 -16.50
N GLN A 3 18.55 22.10 -15.90
CA GLN A 3 17.69 21.19 -15.18
C GLN A 3 17.05 20.28 -16.22
N GLU A 4 17.39 18.99 -16.18
CA GLU A 4 16.67 17.95 -16.89
C GLU A 4 15.21 18.02 -16.45
N VAL A 5 14.36 18.48 -17.37
CA VAL A 5 12.91 18.41 -17.21
C VAL A 5 12.56 16.93 -17.37
N CYS A 6 12.46 16.20 -16.25
CA CYS A 6 11.80 14.91 -16.26
C CYS A 6 10.39 15.12 -16.82
N GLU A 7 10.19 14.69 -18.06
CA GLU A 7 8.93 14.82 -18.77
C GLU A 7 7.82 14.16 -17.94
N PHE A 8 6.76 14.91 -17.71
CA PHE A 8 5.50 14.41 -17.17
C PHE A 8 4.83 13.54 -18.25
N THR A 9 5.37 12.36 -18.53
CA THR A 9 4.72 11.41 -19.43
C THR A 9 3.61 10.72 -18.68
N ARG A 10 2.39 11.28 -18.75
CA ARG A 10 1.15 10.59 -18.39
C ARG A 10 1.15 9.24 -19.13
N PRO A 11 1.07 8.08 -18.45
CA PRO A 11 0.97 6.80 -19.14
C PRO A 11 -0.19 6.85 -20.13
N SER A 12 0.07 6.53 -21.40
CA SER A 12 -0.97 6.61 -22.42
C SER A 12 -2.15 5.71 -22.05
N TYR A 13 -3.36 6.14 -22.41
CA TYR A 13 -4.61 5.39 -22.17
C TYR A 13 -4.53 3.91 -22.57
N LYS A 14 -3.71 3.56 -23.57
CA LYS A 14 -3.44 2.19 -24.00
C LYS A 14 -2.81 1.33 -22.88
N PHE A 15 -1.91 1.89 -22.08
CA PHE A 15 -1.22 1.15 -21.01
C PHE A 15 -2.15 0.87 -19.82
N ARG A 16 -3.12 1.75 -19.56
CA ARG A 16 -4.18 1.54 -18.55
C ARG A 16 -5.16 0.46 -18.99
N MET A 17 -5.51 0.42 -20.28
CA MET A 17 -6.39 -0.60 -20.84
C MET A 17 -5.74 -1.99 -20.88
N GLN A 18 -4.45 -2.09 -21.17
CA GLN A 18 -3.78 -3.40 -21.25
C GLN A 18 -3.74 -4.13 -19.89
N ARG A 19 -3.53 -3.41 -18.78
CA ARG A 19 -3.66 -3.97 -17.42
C ARG A 19 -5.10 -4.40 -17.09
N VAL A 20 -6.08 -3.54 -17.37
CA VAL A 20 -7.50 -3.85 -17.12
C VAL A 20 -7.98 -5.05 -17.97
N TRP A 21 -7.47 -5.19 -19.20
CA TRP A 21 -7.80 -6.29 -20.10
C TRP A 21 -7.20 -7.64 -19.64
N GLU A 22 -5.94 -7.66 -19.18
CA GLU A 22 -5.31 -8.86 -18.63
C GLU A 22 -5.98 -9.34 -17.33
N ASP A 23 -6.41 -8.41 -16.48
CA ASP A 23 -7.15 -8.73 -15.24
C ASP A 23 -8.57 -9.24 -15.53
N SER A 24 -9.22 -8.72 -16.58
CA SER A 24 -10.57 -9.15 -17.00
C SER A 24 -10.61 -10.56 -17.59
N ILE A 25 -9.60 -10.94 -18.39
CA ILE A 25 -9.47 -12.30 -18.94
C ILE A 25 -9.14 -13.31 -17.84
N LYS A 26 -8.20 -12.98 -16.94
CA LYS A 26 -7.83 -13.88 -15.83
C LYS A 26 -8.99 -14.07 -14.86
N ALA A 27 -9.76 -13.02 -14.55
CA ALA A 27 -10.95 -13.13 -13.69
C ALA A 27 -12.08 -13.95 -14.35
N SER A 28 -12.28 -13.83 -15.67
CA SER A 28 -13.30 -14.60 -16.39
C SER A 28 -12.96 -16.09 -16.53
N LEU A 29 -11.68 -16.43 -16.68
CA LEU A 29 -11.25 -17.83 -16.78
C LEU A 29 -11.28 -18.57 -15.42
N VAL A 30 -11.07 -17.86 -14.31
CA VAL A 30 -11.15 -18.45 -12.95
C VAL A 30 -12.58 -18.85 -12.57
N SER A 31 -13.60 -18.20 -13.12
CA SER A 31 -15.00 -18.60 -12.92
C SER A 31 -15.39 -19.88 -13.65
N ILE A 32 -14.78 -20.18 -14.81
CA ILE A 32 -15.15 -21.36 -15.62
C ILE A 32 -14.57 -22.66 -15.03
N VAL A 33 -13.42 -22.60 -14.37
CA VAL A 33 -12.76 -23.79 -13.80
C VAL A 33 -13.43 -24.27 -12.50
N LYS A 34 -14.21 -23.43 -11.81
CA LYS A 34 -14.88 -23.80 -10.54
C LYS A 34 -16.24 -24.48 -10.70
N GLN A 35 -16.66 -24.80 -11.92
CA GLN A 35 -18.01 -25.30 -12.23
C GLN A 35 -18.02 -26.69 -12.89
N ILE A 36 -17.08 -27.58 -12.55
CA ILE A 36 -17.07 -28.98 -12.99
C ILE A 36 -17.21 -29.91 -11.79
N PRO A 37 -18.41 -30.44 -11.50
CA PRO A 37 -18.67 -31.28 -10.34
C PRO A 37 -18.75 -32.76 -10.78
N TYR A 38 -17.63 -33.44 -11.04
CA TYR A 38 -17.60 -34.91 -11.03
C TYR A 38 -16.17 -35.44 -11.16
N VAL A 39 -15.58 -35.92 -10.05
CA VAL A 39 -15.15 -37.31 -9.84
C VAL A 39 -14.36 -37.40 -8.53
N VAL A 40 -15.01 -37.90 -7.50
CA VAL A 40 -14.37 -38.65 -6.39
C VAL A 40 -14.75 -40.10 -6.70
N PRO A 41 -13.82 -41.08 -6.74
CA PRO A 41 -13.44 -41.74 -5.49
C PRO A 41 -12.06 -42.42 -5.41
N LEU A 42 -11.76 -42.80 -4.16
CA LEU A 42 -11.06 -44.03 -3.75
C LEU A 42 -9.55 -43.95 -3.45
N TRP A 43 -9.21 -43.37 -2.29
CA TRP A 43 -8.20 -43.99 -1.41
C TRP A 43 -8.78 -44.14 0.00
N ARG A 44 -9.31 -45.34 0.23
CA ARG A 44 -9.41 -45.99 1.55
C ARG A 44 -8.02 -46.54 1.89
N GLN A 45 -7.76 -46.68 3.19
CA GLN A 45 -6.60 -47.35 3.84
C GLN A 45 -5.31 -46.52 3.75
N VAL A 46 -4.73 -46.03 4.84
CA VAL A 46 -4.21 -46.81 5.98
C VAL A 46 -4.29 -46.04 7.31
N GLN A 47 -4.86 -46.74 8.30
CA GLN A 47 -4.81 -46.74 9.78
C GLN A 47 -4.10 -45.58 10.53
N LEU A 48 -4.73 -44.87 11.48
CA LEU A 48 -5.32 -45.23 12.80
C LEU A 48 -4.31 -45.53 13.94
N ILE A 49 -4.58 -44.88 15.09
CA ILE A 49 -4.20 -45.19 16.49
C ILE A 49 -2.84 -44.55 16.89
N ILE A 50 -2.74 -43.64 17.88
CA ILE A 50 -3.07 -43.74 19.32
C ILE A 50 -3.37 -42.34 19.93
N SER A 51 -4.41 -42.21 20.75
CA SER A 51 -4.50 -41.28 21.91
C SER A 51 -4.32 -42.12 23.20
N PRO A 52 -3.85 -41.59 24.36
CA PRO A 52 -4.65 -40.70 25.23
C PRO A 52 -3.82 -39.63 26.01
N ALA A 53 -4.44 -38.53 26.47
CA ALA A 53 -4.74 -38.16 27.88
C ALA A 53 -3.56 -38.28 28.87
N SER A 54 -3.21 -37.36 29.78
CA SER A 54 -3.88 -36.21 30.40
C SER A 54 -2.89 -35.51 31.35
N ASN A 55 -3.23 -34.28 31.74
CA ASN A 55 -2.87 -33.56 32.97
C ASN A 55 -1.38 -33.23 33.22
N ASP A 56 -1.06 -31.95 33.20
CA ASP A 56 -0.72 -31.29 34.47
C ASP A 56 -0.98 -29.79 34.40
N ALA A 57 -1.76 -29.33 35.37
CA ALA A 57 -1.97 -27.94 35.69
C ALA A 57 -0.79 -27.49 36.57
N SER A 58 -0.09 -26.45 36.14
CA SER A 58 0.59 -25.58 37.09
C SER A 58 0.60 -24.14 36.57
N ASP A 59 0.15 -23.27 37.47
CA ASP A 59 0.31 -21.82 37.48
C ASP A 59 1.60 -21.35 36.81
N THR A 60 1.50 -20.29 36.00
CA THR A 60 2.27 -19.06 36.23
C THR A 60 1.61 -17.91 35.47
N LYS A 61 0.89 -17.10 36.24
CA LYS A 61 0.67 -15.68 36.01
C LYS A 61 1.93 -15.00 35.44
N LEU A 62 1.90 -14.64 34.16
CA LEU A 62 2.76 -13.60 33.62
C LEU A 62 1.92 -12.73 32.70
N SER A 63 1.49 -11.61 33.28
CA SER A 63 1.05 -10.42 32.59
C SER A 63 2.18 -9.94 31.68
N THR A 64 2.25 -10.47 30.46
CA THR A 64 3.04 -9.85 29.41
C THR A 64 2.27 -8.62 28.96
N ILE A 65 2.60 -7.50 29.59
CA ILE A 65 2.43 -6.18 29.00
C ILE A 65 3.08 -6.27 27.63
N VAL A 66 2.27 -6.42 26.58
CA VAL A 66 2.72 -6.20 25.21
C VAL A 66 3.11 -4.73 25.16
N LYS A 67 4.41 -4.48 25.38
CA LYS A 67 5.01 -3.22 25.00
C LYS A 67 4.74 -3.10 23.51
N LYS A 68 3.81 -2.21 23.15
CA LYS A 68 3.68 -1.73 21.79
C LYS A 68 5.01 -1.04 21.51
N ASP A 69 5.96 -1.78 20.93
CA ASP A 69 7.18 -1.23 20.38
C ASP A 69 6.74 -0.26 19.29
N VAL A 70 6.55 0.99 19.67
CA VAL A 70 6.35 2.10 18.75
C VAL A 70 7.70 2.24 18.06
N MET A 71 7.88 1.53 16.95
CA MET A 71 9.07 1.68 16.14
C MET A 71 9.25 3.16 15.84
N PRO A 72 10.46 3.72 16.03
CA PRO A 72 10.71 5.12 15.73
C PRO A 72 10.51 5.31 14.23
N VAL A 73 9.37 5.90 13.88
CA VAL A 73 9.08 6.29 12.52
C VAL A 73 10.01 7.44 12.20
N GLU A 74 11.10 7.18 11.48
CA GLU A 74 11.97 8.26 11.00
C GLU A 74 11.16 9.17 10.08
N GLU A 75 10.85 10.37 10.58
CA GLU A 75 9.92 11.31 9.93
C GLU A 75 10.60 12.18 8.86
N ASN A 76 11.94 12.16 8.81
CA ASN A 76 12.75 13.02 7.96
C ASN A 76 13.87 12.19 7.32
N LEU A 77 13.55 11.59 6.18
CA LEU A 77 14.50 10.83 5.37
C LEU A 77 15.22 11.71 4.34
N ASP A 78 14.78 12.97 4.21
CA ASP A 78 15.20 13.95 3.21
C ASP A 78 15.35 13.35 1.81
N LEU A 79 14.30 12.65 1.39
CA LEU A 79 14.28 11.91 0.13
C LEU A 79 14.46 12.85 -1.06
N GLN A 80 15.33 12.45 -1.98
CA GLN A 80 15.58 13.17 -3.21
C GLN A 80 14.88 12.48 -4.41
N PRO A 81 14.44 13.26 -5.42
CA PRO A 81 13.97 12.69 -6.68
C PRO A 81 15.00 11.72 -7.27
N GLY A 82 14.53 10.55 -7.73
CA GLY A 82 15.37 9.49 -8.29
C GLY A 82 15.74 8.38 -7.31
N GLU A 83 15.60 8.59 -6.00
CA GLU A 83 15.89 7.56 -5.00
C GLU A 83 14.81 6.46 -4.96
N PHE A 84 15.22 5.24 -4.61
CA PHE A 84 14.30 4.11 -4.42
C PHE A 84 13.81 4.05 -2.98
N VAL A 85 12.51 3.84 -2.84
CA VAL A 85 11.83 3.73 -1.56
C VAL A 85 10.86 2.56 -1.57
N GLN A 86 10.68 1.93 -0.43
CA GLN A 86 9.62 0.98 -0.18
C GLN A 86 8.53 1.64 0.66
N VAL A 87 7.28 1.50 0.25
CA VAL A 87 6.14 1.90 1.08
C VAL A 87 6.05 0.92 2.26
N ARG A 88 5.89 1.44 3.47
CA ARG A 88 5.71 0.64 4.68
C ARG A 88 4.49 -0.28 4.58
N SER A 89 4.42 -1.27 5.47
CA SER A 89 3.26 -2.16 5.50
C SER A 89 2.01 -1.38 5.89
N LEU A 90 0.84 -1.94 5.57
CA LEU A 90 -0.42 -1.29 5.93
C LEU A 90 -0.55 -1.13 7.44
N GLU A 91 -0.17 -2.16 8.22
CA GLU A 91 -0.22 -2.16 9.68
C GLU A 91 0.69 -1.07 10.27
N GLU A 92 1.91 -0.93 9.72
CA GLU A 92 2.84 0.12 10.12
C GLU A 92 2.23 1.51 9.87
N ILE A 93 1.65 1.73 8.68
CA ILE A 93 1.06 3.03 8.33
C ILE A 93 -0.17 3.31 9.19
N LEU A 94 -1.08 2.36 9.34
CA LEU A 94 -2.28 2.51 10.17
C LEU A 94 -1.92 2.84 11.62
N SER A 95 -0.82 2.29 12.14
CA SER A 95 -0.35 2.61 13.49
C SER A 95 0.09 4.08 13.67
N THR A 96 0.41 4.78 12.57
CA THR A 96 0.80 6.20 12.57
C THR A 96 -0.37 7.16 12.47
N LEU A 97 -1.55 6.68 12.09
CA LEU A 97 -2.70 7.55 11.83
C LEU A 97 -3.41 7.96 13.13
N ASP A 98 -4.01 9.16 13.09
CA ASP A 98 -4.93 9.62 14.12
C ASP A 98 -6.33 8.99 13.94
N GLU A 99 -7.25 9.32 14.85
CA GLU A 99 -8.64 8.84 14.85
C GLU A 99 -9.41 9.16 13.55
N ASN A 100 -8.93 10.13 12.77
CA ASN A 100 -9.52 10.54 11.49
C ASN A 100 -8.81 9.91 10.29
N GLY A 101 -7.88 8.96 10.51
CA GLY A 101 -7.08 8.35 9.45
C GLY A 101 -6.03 9.28 8.84
N LYS A 102 -5.60 10.31 9.58
CA LYS A 102 -4.64 11.31 9.11
C LYS A 102 -3.31 11.19 9.83
N TYR A 103 -2.24 11.52 9.11
CA TYR A 103 -0.92 11.75 9.71
C TYR A 103 -0.48 13.19 9.42
N LYS A 104 -0.30 13.97 10.49
CA LYS A 104 0.06 15.40 10.42
C LYS A 104 -0.84 16.17 9.42
N GLY A 105 -2.15 15.94 9.51
CA GLY A 105 -3.15 16.58 8.67
C GLY A 105 -3.29 16.06 7.24
N LEU A 106 -2.50 15.07 6.81
CA LEU A 106 -2.69 14.40 5.53
C LEU A 106 -3.46 13.10 5.71
N LEU A 107 -4.56 12.94 4.97
CA LEU A 107 -5.37 11.73 4.96
C LEU A 107 -4.65 10.59 4.25
N PHE A 108 -4.62 9.41 4.87
CA PHE A 108 -4.27 8.18 4.18
C PHE A 108 -5.50 7.68 3.42
N MET A 109 -5.47 7.78 2.09
CA MET A 109 -6.60 7.38 1.26
C MET A 109 -6.68 5.85 1.11
N PRO A 110 -7.88 5.26 0.98
CA PRO A 110 -8.03 3.82 0.78
C PRO A 110 -7.30 3.29 -0.46
N GLU A 111 -7.23 4.09 -1.55
CA GLU A 111 -6.46 3.73 -2.74
C GLU A 111 -4.97 3.57 -2.48
N MET A 112 -4.43 4.14 -1.40
CA MET A 112 -3.00 4.02 -1.07
C MET A 112 -2.63 2.61 -0.60
N GLU A 113 -3.60 1.85 -0.11
CA GLU A 113 -3.41 0.49 0.41
C GLU A 113 -2.81 -0.46 -0.63
N GLU A 114 -3.17 -0.30 -1.91
CA GLU A 114 -2.67 -1.16 -2.99
C GLU A 114 -1.16 -1.00 -3.24
N PHE A 115 -0.57 0.10 -2.77
CA PHE A 115 0.85 0.41 -2.94
C PHE A 115 1.71 0.00 -1.73
N CYS A 116 1.10 -0.37 -0.60
CA CYS A 116 1.80 -0.80 0.60
C CYS A 116 2.73 -2.00 0.35
N GLY A 117 3.92 -1.99 0.96
CA GLY A 117 4.93 -3.05 0.82
C GLY A 117 5.68 -3.09 -0.51
N LYS A 118 5.30 -2.29 -1.51
CA LYS A 118 5.94 -2.26 -2.83
C LYS A 118 7.04 -1.20 -2.92
N LYS A 119 7.98 -1.39 -3.84
CA LYS A 119 9.08 -0.46 -4.13
C LYS A 119 8.69 0.50 -5.26
N TYR A 120 9.06 1.77 -5.09
CA TYR A 120 8.86 2.83 -6.08
C TYR A 120 10.06 3.78 -6.11
N ARG A 121 10.14 4.56 -7.17
CA ARG A 121 11.10 5.65 -7.28
C ARG A 121 10.43 6.97 -6.88
N VAL A 122 11.17 7.81 -6.15
CA VAL A 122 10.72 9.16 -5.81
C VAL A 122 10.68 9.99 -7.08
N PHE A 123 9.50 10.48 -7.44
CA PHE A 123 9.31 11.32 -8.63
C PHE A 123 9.63 12.78 -8.33
N LYS A 124 9.06 13.33 -7.25
CA LYS A 124 9.19 14.76 -6.94
C LYS A 124 8.93 15.03 -5.46
N LYS A 125 9.71 15.94 -4.87
CA LYS A 125 9.44 16.50 -3.53
C LYS A 125 8.40 17.62 -3.62
N VAL A 126 7.41 17.59 -2.73
CA VAL A 126 6.30 18.56 -2.70
C VAL A 126 6.53 19.56 -1.58
N ARG A 127 6.64 20.84 -1.92
CA ARG A 127 6.78 21.95 -0.96
C ARG A 127 5.47 22.70 -0.74
N SER A 128 4.69 22.86 -1.80
CA SER A 128 3.40 23.54 -1.77
C SER A 128 2.43 22.89 -2.74
N ILE A 129 1.15 23.09 -2.48
CA ILE A 129 0.03 22.68 -3.33
C ILE A 129 -0.79 23.90 -3.69
N THR A 130 -1.32 23.95 -4.90
CA THR A 130 -2.31 24.95 -5.30
C THR A 130 -3.66 24.27 -5.31
N LEU A 131 -4.63 24.82 -4.58
CA LEU A 131 -5.98 24.25 -4.54
C LEU A 131 -6.73 24.58 -5.82
N GLU A 132 -7.30 23.57 -6.45
CA GLU A 132 -8.02 23.73 -7.72
C GLU A 132 -9.28 24.60 -7.60
N PHE A 133 -9.95 24.59 -6.45
CA PHE A 133 -11.22 25.29 -6.27
C PHE A 133 -11.08 26.82 -6.17
N ASN A 134 -10.03 27.32 -5.52
CA ASN A 134 -9.85 28.75 -5.23
C ASN A 134 -8.48 29.31 -5.63
N GLY A 135 -7.55 28.50 -6.13
CA GLY A 135 -6.19 28.92 -6.49
C GLY A 135 -5.27 29.22 -5.30
N GLU A 136 -5.70 28.95 -4.07
CA GLU A 136 -4.90 29.19 -2.87
C GLU A 136 -3.68 28.27 -2.83
N VAL A 137 -2.51 28.84 -2.53
CA VAL A 137 -1.27 28.08 -2.38
C VAL A 137 -1.07 27.74 -0.90
N ARG A 138 -1.02 26.44 -0.58
CA ARG A 138 -0.73 25.93 0.76
C ARG A 138 0.67 25.34 0.84
N ILE A 139 1.43 25.76 1.84
CA ILE A 139 2.77 25.24 2.11
C ILE A 139 2.66 24.00 3.00
N LEU A 140 3.29 22.90 2.59
CA LEU A 140 3.34 21.67 3.35
C LEU A 140 4.44 21.76 4.40
N ARG A 141 4.07 21.66 5.68
CA ARG A 141 5.04 21.71 6.80
C ARG A 141 5.79 20.40 7.02
N SER A 142 5.22 19.28 6.60
CA SER A 142 5.82 17.95 6.77
C SER A 142 6.38 17.45 5.43
N PRO A 143 7.54 16.77 5.44
CA PRO A 143 8.16 16.24 4.24
C PRO A 143 7.19 15.33 3.47
N THR A 144 6.98 15.67 2.20
CA THR A 144 6.01 14.99 1.33
C THR A 144 6.60 14.80 -0.05
N VAL A 145 6.38 13.64 -0.63
CA VAL A 145 6.88 13.26 -1.95
C VAL A 145 5.78 12.65 -2.81
N PHE A 146 5.99 12.70 -4.12
CA PHE A 146 5.27 11.92 -5.10
C PHE A 146 6.13 10.73 -5.54
N LEU A 147 5.48 9.60 -5.76
CA LEU A 147 6.11 8.38 -6.27
C LEU A 147 5.77 8.20 -7.74
N GLU A 148 6.70 7.64 -8.51
CA GLU A 148 6.52 7.41 -9.93
C GLU A 148 5.56 6.26 -10.20
N GLY A 149 4.62 6.45 -11.15
CA GLY A 149 3.65 5.42 -11.50
C GLY A 149 2.53 5.21 -10.47
N VAL A 150 2.52 5.99 -9.38
CA VAL A 150 1.58 5.86 -8.26
C VAL A 150 0.52 6.95 -8.36
N TYR A 151 -0.68 6.55 -8.78
CA TYR A 151 -1.80 7.45 -9.03
C TYR A 151 -3.07 6.93 -8.36
N CYS A 152 -3.98 7.84 -8.02
CA CYS A 152 -5.33 7.49 -7.60
C CYS A 152 -6.08 6.86 -8.78
N ASP A 153 -6.67 5.68 -8.56
CA ASP A 153 -7.46 4.98 -9.58
C ASP A 153 -8.89 5.53 -9.73
N GLY A 154 -9.33 6.33 -8.74
CA GLY A 154 -10.62 7.01 -8.68
C GLY A 154 -11.81 6.12 -8.33
N LYS A 155 -11.60 4.82 -8.04
CA LYS A 155 -12.70 3.89 -7.76
C LYS A 155 -13.46 4.25 -6.49
N ARG A 156 -12.80 4.82 -5.48
CA ARG A 156 -13.47 5.29 -4.24
C ARG A 156 -13.90 6.76 -4.33
N HIS A 157 -13.85 7.34 -5.53
CA HIS A 157 -14.23 8.72 -5.83
C HIS A 157 -15.20 8.80 -7.01
N HIS A 158 -16.29 8.02 -6.99
CA HIS A 158 -17.33 8.02 -8.04
C HIS A 158 -16.77 7.75 -9.45
N ALA A 159 -15.81 6.83 -9.57
CA ALA A 159 -15.13 6.51 -10.83
C ALA A 159 -14.45 7.73 -11.50
N CYS A 160 -13.86 8.61 -10.68
CA CYS A 160 -13.09 9.75 -11.16
C CYS A 160 -11.92 9.34 -12.06
N ASP A 161 -11.73 10.02 -13.19
CA ASP A 161 -10.71 9.68 -14.19
C ASP A 161 -9.47 10.60 -14.15
N ARG A 162 -9.43 11.56 -13.21
CA ARG A 162 -8.36 12.56 -13.07
C ARG A 162 -6.97 11.98 -12.87
N SER A 163 -6.86 10.77 -12.33
CA SER A 163 -5.58 10.06 -12.14
C SER A 163 -4.56 10.88 -11.33
N CYS A 164 -5.02 11.48 -10.22
CA CYS A 164 -4.23 12.39 -9.40
C CYS A 164 -3.02 11.68 -8.77
N LEU A 165 -1.91 12.41 -8.60
CA LEU A 165 -0.78 11.92 -7.81
C LEU A 165 -1.17 11.80 -6.34
N LEU A 166 -0.71 10.72 -5.69
CA LEU A 166 -0.94 10.48 -4.27
C LEU A 166 0.18 11.13 -3.45
N PHE A 167 -0.19 11.86 -2.39
CA PHE A 167 0.78 12.47 -1.48
C PHE A 167 1.32 11.43 -0.49
N TRP A 168 2.63 11.24 -0.47
CA TRP A 168 3.29 10.32 0.45
C TRP A 168 4.12 11.08 1.48
N ARG A 169 3.88 10.81 2.77
CA ARG A 169 4.73 11.31 3.86
C ARG A 169 5.98 10.44 3.94
N GLU A 170 7.13 11.07 4.17
CA GLU A 170 8.39 10.32 4.34
C GLU A 170 8.31 9.30 5.49
N ALA A 171 7.52 9.60 6.52
CA ALA A 171 7.18 8.70 7.62
C ALA A 171 6.56 7.35 7.18
N TRP A 172 5.94 7.28 6.01
CA TRP A 172 5.36 6.04 5.46
C TRP A 172 6.28 5.29 4.51
N LEU A 173 7.51 5.80 4.33
CA LEU A 173 8.48 5.27 3.40
C LEU A 173 9.68 4.72 4.15
N LYS A 174 10.40 3.82 3.49
CA LYS A 174 11.70 3.29 3.91
C LYS A 174 12.64 3.46 2.71
N ARG A 175 13.79 4.08 2.93
CA ARG A 175 14.84 4.17 1.89
C ARG A 175 15.34 2.76 1.61
N VAL A 176 15.42 2.37 0.34
CA VAL A 176 15.93 1.07 -0.07
C VAL A 176 16.98 1.24 -1.15
N GLU A 177 17.94 0.32 -1.18
CA GLU A 177 18.87 0.21 -2.29
C GLU A 177 18.12 -0.27 -3.56
N PRO A 178 18.59 0.17 -4.75
CA PRO A 178 18.00 -0.19 -6.05
C PRO A 178 17.92 -1.71 -6.27
#